data_AF-U3TX45-F1
#
_entry.id   AF-U3TX45-F1
#
_cell.length_a   1.000
_cell.length_b   1.000
_cell.length_c   1.000
_cell.angle_alpha   90.00
_cell.angle_beta   90.00
_cell.angle_gamma   90.00
#
_symmetry.space_group_name_H-M   'P 1'
#
loop_
_entity.id
_entity.type
_entity.pdbx_description
1 polymer ?
#
loop_
_entity_poly.entity_id
_entity_poly.type
_entity_poly.pdbx_seq_one_letter_code
_entity_poly.pdbx_strand_id
1 'polypeptide(L)' 'MEATGAYSEPLATFLHDEGYDVSVENPARIRRFGQAELSRNKTDKDDARMIARYCKLHGPIAVAAGAAE' A
#
# COMPACT_ATOMS: atom_id res chain seq x y z
N MET A 1 0.76 -0.88 -0.45
CA MET A 1 1.24 -0.56 0.92
C MET A 1 1.37 0.94 1.06
N GLU A 2 1.28 1.48 2.28
CA GLU A 2 1.57 2.90 2.50
C GLU A 2 3.07 3.14 2.73
N ALA A 3 3.55 4.35 2.47
CA ALA A 3 4.94 4.71 2.73
C ALA A 3 5.18 4.87 4.24
N THR A 4 5.69 3.82 4.87
CA THR A 4 6.07 3.79 6.29
C THR A 4 7.51 4.30 6.52
N GLY A 5 7.83 5.47 5.96
CA GLY A 5 9.13 6.14 6.13
C GLY A 5 10.33 5.35 5.56
N ALA A 6 11.42 5.25 6.32
CA ALA A 6 12.67 4.62 5.86
C ALA A 6 12.55 3.11 5.57
N TYR A 7 11.47 2.46 6.01
CA TYR A 7 11.23 1.03 5.81
C TYR A 7 10.44 0.71 4.54
N SER A 8 9.74 1.69 3.95
CA SER A 8 8.91 1.45 2.76
C SER A 8 9.72 1.05 1.54
N GLU A 9 10.85 1.71 1.32
CA GLU A 9 11.72 1.47 0.17
C GLU A 9 12.36 0.07 0.19
N PRO A 10 13.07 -0.34 1.25
CA PRO A 10 13.68 -1.67 1.27
C PRO A 10 12.64 -2.80 1.25
N LEU A 11 11.47 -2.61 1.86
CA LEU A 11 10.39 -3.59 1.82
C LEU A 11 9.76 -3.69 0.41
N ALA A 12 9.57 -2.56 -0.27
CA ALA A 12 9.05 -2.55 -1.62
C ALA A 12 10.03 -3.21 -2.60
N THR A 13 11.33 -2.93 -2.46
CA THR A 13 12.37 -3.58 -3.26
C THR A 13 12.42 -5.08 -3.01
N PHE A 14 12.37 -5.52 -1.74
CA PHE A 14 12.36 -6.95 -1.41
C PHE A 14 11.16 -7.68 -2.00
N LEU A 15 9.96 -7.10 -1.88
CA LEU A 15 8.75 -7.69 -2.45
C LEU A 15 8.76 -7.70 -3.98
N HIS A 16 9.32 -6.65 -4.60
CA HIS A 16 9.48 -6.57 -6.05
C HIS A 16 10.47 -7.62 -6.58
N ASP A 17 11.59 -7.83 -5.87
CA ASP A 17 12.58 -8.87 -6.17
C ASP A 17 12.00 -10.29 -6.06
N GLU A 18 11.13 -10.51 -5.07
CA GLU A 18 10.41 -11.77 -4.88
C GLU A 18 9.28 -12.01 -5.91
N GLY A 19 9.10 -11.12 -6.89
CA GLY A 19 8.09 -11.29 -7.94
C GLY A 19 6.69 -10.77 -7.57
N TYR A 20 6.55 -10.07 -6.44
CA TYR A 20 5.28 -9.48 -6.06
C TYR A 20 5.10 -8.09 -6.67
N ASP A 21 3.89 -7.83 -7.13
CA ASP A 21 3.45 -6.53 -7.59
C ASP A 21 3.27 -5.59 -6.38
N VAL A 22 4.10 -4.55 -6.30
CA VAL A 22 4.12 -3.63 -5.15
C VAL A 22 3.78 -2.21 -5.59
N SER A 23 2.86 -1.59 -4.85
CA SER A 23 2.55 -0.17 -4.98
C SER A 23 2.77 0.51 -3.64
N VAL A 24 3.62 1.53 -3.62
CA VAL A 24 3.87 2.37 -2.45
C VAL A 24 3.05 3.65 -2.56
N GLU A 25 2.01 3.76 -1.74
CA GLU A 25 1.09 4.88 -1.74
C GLU A 25 1.41 5.88 -0.63
N ASN A 26 1.09 7.15 -0.87
CA ASN A 26 1.33 8.20 0.13
C ASN A 26 0.43 7.99 1.36
N PRO A 27 0.98 7.89 2.59
CA PRO A 27 0.19 7.67 3.81
C PRO A 27 -0.84 8.78 4.07
N ALA A 28 -0.58 10.02 3.63
CA ALA A 28 -1.54 11.10 3.72
C ALA A 28 -2.81 10.84 2.88
N ARG A 29 -2.69 10.13 1.76
CA ARG A 29 -3.85 9.76 0.91
C ARG A 29 -4.67 8.67 1.56
N ILE A 30 -4.03 7.62 2.06
CA ILE A 30 -4.67 6.54 2.81
C ILE A 30 -5.43 7.10 4.02
N ARG A 31 -4.78 7.98 4.78
CA ARG A 31 -5.37 8.61 5.97
C ARG A 31 -6.55 9.53 5.64
N ARG A 32 -6.50 10.27 4.52
CA ARG A 32 -7.66 11.05 4.03
C ARG A 32 -8.81 10.15 3.56
N PHE A 33 -8.51 9.05 2.90
CA PHE A 33 -9.50 8.06 2.50
C PHE A 33 -10.21 7.45 3.71
N GLY A 34 -9.46 7.11 4.77
CA GLY A 34 -10.05 6.60 5.99
C GLY A 34 -10.93 7.59 6.74
N GLN A 35 -10.54 8.88 6.74
CA GLN A 35 -11.37 9.94 7.27
C GLN A 35 -12.67 10.12 6.46
N ALA A 36 -12.60 10.01 5.13
CA ALA A 36 -13.77 10.10 4.25
C ALA A 36 -14.75 8.94 4.48
N GLU A 37 -14.24 7.74 4.73
CA GLU A 37 -15.04 6.56 5.08
C GLU A 37 -15.56 6.57 6.54
N LEU A 38 -15.28 7.63 7.31
CA LEU A 38 -15.56 7.71 8.76
C LEU A 38 -15.00 6.51 9.55
N SER A 39 -13.99 5.84 9.00
CA SER A 39 -13.46 4.61 9.54
C SER A 39 -12.47 4.93 10.65
N ARG A 40 -12.72 4.37 11.84
CA ARG A 40 -11.80 4.44 12.98
C ARG A 40 -10.96 3.19 13.00
N ASN A 41 -9.91 3.22 12.20
CA ASN A 41 -8.92 2.16 12.14
C ASN A 41 -8.14 2.15 13.46
N LYS A 42 -8.53 1.22 14.34
CA LYS A 42 -7.97 1.09 15.70
C LYS A 42 -7.00 -0.09 15.81
N THR A 43 -6.86 -0.86 14.74
CA THR A 43 -6.06 -2.09 14.70
C THR A 43 -5.38 -2.19 13.34
N ASP A 44 -4.15 -2.72 13.30
CA ASP A 44 -3.39 -2.93 12.06
C ASP A 44 -4.14 -3.74 11.00
N LYS A 45 -5.04 -4.65 11.42
CA LYS A 45 -5.91 -5.42 10.52
C LYS A 45 -6.90 -4.53 9.77
N ASP A 46 -7.40 -3.49 10.40
CA ASP A 46 -8.35 -2.56 9.82
C ASP A 46 -7.63 -1.60 8.85
N ASP A 47 -6.44 -1.12 9.22
CA ASP A 47 -5.54 -0.38 8.33
C ASP A 47 -5.18 -1.17 7.08
N ALA A 48 -4.80 -2.45 7.22
CA ALA A 48 -4.53 -3.30 6.06
C ALA A 48 -5.75 -3.45 5.12
N ARG A 49 -6.96 -3.61 5.68
CA ARG A 49 -8.20 -3.67 4.89
C ARG A 49 -8.52 -2.36 4.18
N MET A 50 -8.27 -1.22 4.84
CA MET A 50 -8.45 0.09 4.26
C MET A 50 -7.48 0.32 3.09
N ILE A 51 -6.20 0.02 3.28
CA ILE A 51 -5.19 0.14 2.24
C ILE A 51 -5.55 -0.74 1.04
N ALA A 52 -5.98 -1.98 1.28
CA ALA A 52 -6.42 -2.88 0.21
C ALA A 52 -7.66 -2.34 -0.54
N ARG A 53 -8.64 -1.78 0.18
CA ARG A 53 -9.81 -1.13 -0.43
C ARG A 53 -9.42 0.09 -1.26
N TYR A 54 -8.57 0.95 -0.72
CA TYR A 54 -8.07 2.12 -1.43
C TYR A 54 -7.35 1.70 -2.72
N CYS A 55 -6.44 0.72 -2.65
CA CYS A 55 -5.76 0.20 -3.83
C CYS A 55 -6.74 -0.38 -4.86
N LYS A 56 -7.76 -1.12 -4.42
CA LYS A 56 -8.78 -1.67 -5.31
C LYS A 56 -9.63 -0.59 -5.99
N LEU A 57 -9.93 0.50 -5.29
CA LEU A 57 -10.81 1.57 -5.78
C LEU A 57 -10.07 2.56 -6.68
N HIS A 58 -8.82 2.89 -6.34
CA HIS A 58 -8.02 3.88 -7.04
C HIS A 58 -7.08 3.29 -8.08
N GLY A 59 -6.87 1.97 -8.07
CA GLY A 59 -6.01 1.26 -9.02
C GLY A 59 -4.64 1.90 -9.17
N PRO A 60 -3.88 2.12 -8.08
CA PRO A 60 -2.57 2.71 -8.19
C PRO A 60 -1.70 1.80 -9.07
N ILE A 61 -0.87 2.43 -9.90
CA ILE A 61 0.04 1.71 -10.79
C ILE A 61 1.03 0.99 -9.90
N ALA A 62 0.80 -0.30 -9.73
CA ALA A 62 1.79 -1.15 -9.17
C ALA A 62 2.87 -1.38 -10.22
N VAL A 63 4.11 -1.25 -9.79
CA VAL A 63 5.24 -1.55 -10.66
C VAL A 63 5.29 -3.06 -10.71
N ALA A 64 4.83 -3.63 -11.84
CA ALA A 64 4.93 -5.05 -12.09
C ALA A 64 6.34 -5.48 -11.73
N ALA A 65 6.45 -6.47 -10.84
CA ALA A 65 7.69 -7.20 -10.69
C ALA A 65 8.04 -7.71 -12.07
N GLY A 66 9.08 -7.10 -12.66
CA GLY A 66 9.59 -7.54 -13.94
C GLY A 66 9.86 -9.02 -13.77
N ALA A 67 9.28 -9.84 -14.64
CA ALA A 67 9.61 -11.24 -14.72
C ALA A 67 11.13 -11.33 -14.86
N ALA A 68 11.81 -11.59 -13.74
CA ALA A 68 13.21 -11.96 -13.75
C ALA A 68 13.22 -13.38 -14.31
N GLU A 69 13.23 -13.47 -15.64
CA GLU A 69 13.77 -14.62 -16.38
C GLU A 69 15.29 -14.70 -16.18
#